data_AF-A0A929GG09-F1
#
_entry.id   AF-A0A929GG09-F1
#
_cell.length_a   1.000
_cell.length_b   1.000
_cell.length_c   1.000
_cell.angle_alpha   90.00
_cell.angle_beta   90.00
_cell.angle_gamma   90.00
#
_symmetry.space_group_name_H-M   'P 1'
#
loop_
_entity.id
_entity.type
_entity.pdbx_description
1 polymer ?
#
loop_
_entity_poly.entity_id
_entity_poly.type
_entity_poly.pdbx_seq_one_letter_code
_entity_poly.pdbx_strand_id
1 'polypeptide(L)'
;GQTEFIDALLQSFWTPPVAYFTGYCLPWVEIILGVLLIVGSFSRIAAGLCLPLIAGFIANNSWALAQGIEQFPECANCFGIWEKWLGAISPLQALYLDIVLLCLALIVLLFYPGGFLGFRPWFIKTKERQSI
;
A
#
# COMPACT_ATOMS: atom_id res chain seq x y z
N GLY A 1 4.59 16.93 0.00
CA GLY A 1 4.70 15.55 0.54
C GLY A 1 3.46 14.74 0.20
N GLN A 2 2.66 14.31 1.18
CA GLN A 2 1.38 13.62 0.95
C GLN A 2 0.15 14.53 1.11
N THR A 3 0.15 15.39 2.13
CA THR A 3 -0.93 16.37 2.36
C THR A 3 -1.06 17.38 1.21
N GLU A 4 0.05 17.86 0.65
CA GLU A 4 0.04 18.78 -0.49
C GLU A 4 -0.44 18.13 -1.79
N PHE A 5 -0.12 16.85 -2.00
CA PHE A 5 -0.65 16.12 -3.15
C PHE A 5 -2.15 15.92 -3.00
N ILE A 6 -2.63 15.52 -1.81
CA ILE A 6 -4.07 15.35 -1.61
C ILE A 6 -4.79 16.70 -1.63
N ASP A 7 -4.19 17.79 -1.15
CA ASP A 7 -4.72 19.14 -1.31
C ASP A 7 -4.80 19.54 -2.80
N ALA A 8 -3.75 19.27 -3.59
CA ALA A 8 -3.76 19.49 -5.04
C ALA A 8 -4.80 18.63 -5.78
N LEU A 9 -5.02 17.38 -5.34
CA LEU A 9 -5.91 16.41 -5.96
C LEU A 9 -7.39 16.64 -5.58
N LEU A 10 -7.66 16.90 -4.30
CA LEU A 10 -9.01 17.00 -3.74
C LEU A 10 -9.50 18.45 -3.70
N GLN A 11 -8.61 19.44 -3.66
CA GLN A 11 -8.92 20.88 -3.63
C GLN A 11 -10.10 21.19 -2.68
N SER A 12 -11.29 21.44 -3.22
CA SER A 12 -12.52 21.73 -2.47
C SER A 12 -12.99 20.60 -1.53
N PHE A 13 -12.55 19.35 -1.75
CA PHE A 13 -12.90 18.20 -0.91
C PHE A 13 -11.94 17.99 0.27
N TRP A 14 -10.89 18.81 0.37
CA TRP A 14 -9.95 18.76 1.49
C TRP A 14 -10.58 19.33 2.77
N THR A 15 -11.06 18.45 3.63
CA THR A 15 -11.72 18.78 4.90
C THR A 15 -10.95 18.18 6.09
N PRO A 16 -11.08 18.71 7.32
CA PRO A 16 -10.39 18.18 8.49
C PRO A 16 -10.60 16.65 8.72
N PRO A 17 -11.80 16.08 8.50
CA PRO A 17 -12.01 14.64 8.60
C PRO A 17 -11.20 13.85 7.55
N VAL A 18 -11.11 14.36 6.32
CA VAL A 18 -10.34 13.73 5.23
C VAL A 18 -8.86 13.74 5.57
N ALA A 19 -8.32 14.88 6.04
CA ALA A 19 -6.93 14.99 6.45
C ALA A 19 -6.58 14.02 7.60
N TYR A 20 -7.48 13.87 8.58
CA TYR A 20 -7.31 12.90 9.66
C TYR A 20 -7.33 11.45 9.13
N PHE A 21 -8.28 11.13 8.25
CA PHE A 21 -8.37 9.79 7.68
C PHE A 21 -7.13 9.45 6.86
N THR A 22 -6.63 10.35 6.03
CA THR A 22 -5.46 10.11 5.17
C THR A 22 -4.16 10.05 5.97
N GLY A 23 -3.99 10.88 7.00
CA GLY A 23 -2.77 10.91 7.80
C GLY A 23 -2.69 9.85 8.90
N TYR A 24 -3.84 9.40 9.41
CA TYR A 24 -3.90 8.48 10.55
C TYR A 24 -4.49 7.11 10.18
N CYS A 25 -5.65 7.04 9.51
CA CYS A 25 -6.35 5.77 9.28
C CYS A 25 -5.81 5.00 8.07
N LEU A 26 -5.59 5.69 6.95
CA LEU A 26 -5.12 5.11 5.68
C LEU A 26 -3.82 4.29 5.84
N PRO A 27 -2.79 4.77 6.58
CA PRO A 27 -1.56 4.00 6.77
C PRO A 27 -1.77 2.69 7.53
N TRP A 28 -2.76 2.59 8.42
CA TRP A 28 -3.09 1.32 9.07
C TRP A 28 -3.80 0.35 8.13
N VAL A 29 -4.72 0.86 7.30
CA VAL A 29 -5.42 0.06 6.29
C VAL A 29 -4.41 -0.55 5.31
N GLU A 30 -3.43 0.23 4.90
CA GLU A 30 -2.36 -0.21 4.00
C GLU A 30 -1.54 -1.37 4.58
N ILE A 31 -1.10 -1.27 5.84
CA ILE A 31 -0.38 -2.37 6.51
C ILE A 31 -1.24 -3.63 6.60
N ILE A 32 -2.51 -3.49 6.99
CA ILE A 32 -3.42 -4.64 7.10
C ILE A 32 -3.56 -5.34 5.74
N LEU A 33 -3.78 -4.57 4.66
CA LEU A 33 -3.91 -5.13 3.32
C LEU A 33 -2.59 -5.72 2.79
N GLY A 34 -1.45 -5.09 3.07
CA GLY A 34 -0.12 -5.60 2.74
C GLY A 34 0.19 -6.93 3.45
N VAL A 35 -0.14 -7.05 4.75
CA VAL A 35 -0.01 -8.31 5.49
C VAL A 35 -0.94 -9.38 4.93
N LEU A 36 -2.20 -9.04 4.59
CA LEU A 36 -3.13 -9.97 3.96
C LEU A 36 -2.61 -10.48 2.61
N LEU A 37 -1.99 -9.61 1.81
CA LEU A 37 -1.31 -9.97 0.57
C LEU A 37 -0.16 -10.96 0.81
N ILE A 38 0.71 -10.71 1.80
CA ILE A 38 1.86 -11.58 2.12
C ILE A 38 1.39 -12.95 2.65
N VAL A 39 0.39 -12.96 3.54
CA VAL A 39 -0.15 -14.21 4.12
C VAL A 39 -0.94 -15.02 3.08
N GLY A 40 -1.36 -14.41 1.98
CA GLY A 40 -2.09 -15.07 0.89
C GLY A 40 -3.56 -15.37 1.23
N SER A 41 -4.08 -14.84 2.34
CA SER A 41 -5.46 -14.99 2.77
C SER A 41 -6.33 -13.87 2.19
N PHE A 42 -7.44 -14.20 1.52
CA PHE A 42 -8.27 -13.22 0.77
C PHE A 42 -7.49 -12.41 -0.28
N SER A 43 -6.44 -13.02 -0.82
CA SER A 43 -5.37 -12.39 -1.60
C SER A 43 -5.86 -11.63 -2.84
N ARG A 44 -6.97 -12.03 -3.48
CA ARG A 44 -7.53 -11.30 -4.63
C ARG A 44 -8.28 -10.01 -4.26
N ILE A 45 -9.08 -10.03 -3.19
CA ILE A 45 -9.77 -8.80 -2.72
C ILE A 45 -8.75 -7.84 -2.13
N ALA A 46 -7.81 -8.36 -1.33
CA ALA A 46 -6.70 -7.57 -0.80
C ALA A 46 -5.86 -6.96 -1.93
N ALA A 47 -5.49 -7.73 -2.97
CA ALA A 47 -4.81 -7.21 -4.15
C ALA A 47 -5.64 -6.13 -4.88
N GLY A 48 -6.94 -6.37 -5.06
CA GLY A 48 -7.84 -5.43 -5.71
C GLY A 48 -7.99 -4.11 -4.95
N LEU A 49 -8.01 -4.14 -3.61
CA LEU A 49 -8.06 -2.95 -2.76
C LEU A 49 -6.69 -2.27 -2.62
N CYS A 50 -5.60 -3.05 -2.63
CA CYS A 50 -4.23 -2.53 -2.64
C CYS A 50 -3.89 -1.80 -3.93
N LEU A 51 -4.40 -2.23 -5.08
CA LEU A 51 -4.10 -1.60 -6.36
C LEU A 51 -4.37 -0.08 -6.41
N PRO A 52 -5.58 0.43 -6.07
CA PRO A 52 -5.84 1.86 -6.06
C PRO A 52 -5.04 2.58 -4.96
N LEU A 53 -4.78 1.95 -3.82
CA LEU A 53 -3.93 2.50 -2.76
C LEU A 53 -2.49 2.71 -3.25
N ILE A 54 -1.87 1.65 -3.77
CA ILE A 54 -0.51 1.66 -4.33
C ILE A 54 -0.43 2.66 -5.48
N ALA A 55 -1.42 2.70 -6.38
CA ALA A 55 -1.45 3.69 -7.46
C ALA A 55 -1.50 5.13 -6.93
N GLY A 56 -2.26 5.38 -5.86
CA GLY A 56 -2.30 6.67 -5.17
C GLY A 56 -0.94 7.06 -4.57
N PHE A 57 -0.25 6.12 -3.92
CA PHE A 57 1.08 6.36 -3.35
C PHE A 57 2.15 6.57 -4.44
N ILE A 58 2.12 5.80 -5.53
CA ILE A 58 2.99 6.01 -6.70
C ILE A 58 2.76 7.40 -7.28
N ALA A 59 1.50 7.80 -7.48
CA ALA A 59 1.17 9.13 -8.01
C ALA A 59 1.66 10.24 -7.07
N ASN A 60 1.44 10.08 -5.77
CA ASN A 60 1.92 11.00 -4.74
C ASN A 60 3.45 11.15 -4.74
N ASN A 61 4.17 10.02 -4.70
CA ASN A 61 5.62 9.99 -4.65
C ASN A 61 6.24 10.51 -5.95
N SER A 62 5.62 10.20 -7.09
CA SER A 62 6.03 10.72 -8.40
C SER A 62 5.79 12.23 -8.52
N TRP A 63 4.67 12.73 -7.99
CA TRP A 63 4.39 14.17 -7.93
C TRP A 63 5.41 14.88 -7.03
N ALA A 64 5.73 14.32 -5.87
CA ALA A 64 6.75 14.87 -4.97
C ALA A 64 8.14 14.92 -5.64
N LEU A 65 8.52 13.89 -6.40
CA LEU A 65 9.76 13.89 -7.19
C LEU A 65 9.73 14.95 -8.31
N ALA A 66 8.59 15.15 -8.98
CA ALA A 66 8.44 16.12 -10.05
C ALA A 66 8.56 17.58 -9.57
N GLN A 67 8.19 17.87 -8.32
CA GLN A 67 8.35 19.19 -7.70
C GLN A 67 9.79 19.46 -7.23
N GLY A 68 10.68 18.47 -7.31
CA GLY A 68 12.10 18.61 -6.99
C GLY A 68 12.47 18.07 -5.59
N ILE A 69 13.49 17.22 -5.56
CA ILE A 69 14.00 16.57 -4.33
C ILE A 69 14.61 17.59 -3.35
N GLU A 70 15.08 18.74 -3.84
CA GLU A 70 15.69 19.79 -3.00
C GLU A 70 14.65 20.53 -2.14
N GLN A 71 13.38 20.54 -2.54
CA GLN A 71 12.31 21.17 -1.77
C GLN A 71 11.80 20.26 -0.64
N PHE A 72 12.02 18.94 -0.76
CA PHE A 72 11.63 17.91 0.21
C PHE A 72 12.69 16.77 0.28
N PRO A 73 13.90 17.02 0.84
CA PRO A 73 14.96 16.01 0.91
C PRO A 73 14.55 14.79 1.76
N GLU A 74 13.76 15.05 2.80
CA GLU A 74 12.97 14.05 3.51
C GLU A 74 11.51 14.48 3.39
N CYS A 75 10.69 13.62 2.79
CA CYS A 75 9.27 13.90 2.66
C CYS A 75 8.62 13.76 4.03
N ALA A 76 8.16 14.88 4.60
CA ALA A 76 7.33 14.84 5.81
C ALA A 76 5.98 14.18 5.48
N ASN A 77 5.73 13.01 6.06
CA ASN A 77 4.56 12.16 5.93
C ASN A 77 4.39 11.46 4.57
N CYS A 78 5.45 11.03 3.88
CA CYS A 78 5.32 10.05 2.80
C CYS A 78 4.94 8.65 3.29
N PHE A 79 5.33 8.29 4.51
CA PHE A 79 4.97 7.02 5.15
C PHE A 79 3.89 7.18 6.24
N GLY A 80 3.25 8.37 6.28
CA GLY A 80 2.23 8.72 7.28
C GLY A 80 2.74 8.63 8.72
N ILE A 81 1.87 8.19 9.65
CA ILE A 81 2.23 8.10 11.08
C ILE A 81 3.40 7.15 11.38
N TRP A 82 3.71 6.25 10.46
CA TRP A 82 4.78 5.26 10.63
C TRP A 82 6.18 5.87 10.55
N GLU A 83 6.35 7.06 9.98
CA GLU A 83 7.65 7.77 9.99
C GLU A 83 8.17 8.03 11.40
N LYS A 84 7.25 8.22 12.37
CA LYS A 84 7.61 8.37 13.79
C LYS A 84 8.30 7.14 14.36
N TRP A 85 8.05 5.96 13.80
CA TRP A 85 8.54 4.68 14.29
C TRP A 85 9.69 4.11 13.46
N LEU A 86 9.65 4.30 12.13
CA LEU A 86 10.60 3.71 11.18
C LEU A 86 11.64 4.72 10.65
N GLY A 87 11.51 5.99 11.01
CA GLY A 87 12.29 7.08 10.44
C GLY A 87 11.67 7.62 9.15
N ALA A 88 12.12 8.81 8.75
CA ALA A 88 11.71 9.40 7.47
C ALA A 88 12.32 8.61 6.31
N ILE A 89 11.54 8.42 5.25
CA ILE A 89 11.95 7.71 4.04
C ILE A 89 11.91 8.71 2.87
N SER A 90 12.92 8.67 2.01
CA SER A 90 12.94 9.53 0.81
C SER A 90 11.83 9.13 -0.17
N PRO A 91 11.27 10.07 -0.96
CA PRO A 91 10.27 9.77 -1.99
C PRO A 91 10.68 8.63 -2.94
N LEU A 92 11.97 8.53 -3.26
CA LEU A 92 12.52 7.51 -4.16
C LEU A 92 12.49 6.11 -3.51
N GLN A 93 12.84 6.01 -2.23
CA GLN A 93 12.75 4.75 -1.49
C GLN A 93 11.30 4.30 -1.33
N ALA A 94 10.39 5.23 -1.02
CA ALA A 94 8.96 4.93 -0.93
C ALA A 94 8.41 4.42 -2.29
N LEU A 95 8.76 5.08 -3.39
CA LEU A 95 8.38 4.65 -4.74
C LEU A 95 8.90 3.24 -5.09
N TYR A 96 10.12 2.88 -4.65
CA TYR A 96 10.65 1.53 -4.85
C TYR A 96 9.81 0.47 -4.10
N LEU A 97 9.42 0.75 -2.86
CA LEU A 97 8.53 -0.13 -2.10
C LEU A 97 7.17 -0.28 -2.78
N ASP A 98 6.58 0.81 -3.25
CA ASP A 98 5.31 0.79 -3.97
C ASP A 98 5.36 -0.07 -5.24
N ILE A 99 6.45 0.02 -6.02
CA ILE A 99 6.65 -0.80 -7.22
C ILE A 99 6.77 -2.29 -6.86
N VAL A 100 7.51 -2.62 -5.81
CA VAL A 100 7.63 -4.00 -5.34
C VAL A 100 6.26 -4.56 -4.91
N LEU A 101 5.50 -3.78 -4.14
CA LEU A 101 4.15 -4.15 -3.72
C LEU A 101 3.19 -4.27 -4.89
N LEU A 102 3.29 -3.38 -5.90
CA LEU A 102 2.50 -3.44 -7.13
C LEU A 102 2.79 -4.74 -7.89
N CYS A 103 4.06 -5.07 -8.07
CA CYS A 103 4.48 -6.32 -8.72
C CYS A 103 3.95 -7.54 -7.97
N LEU A 104 4.04 -7.56 -6.64
CA LEU A 104 3.49 -8.64 -5.82
C LEU A 104 1.97 -8.76 -5.97
N ALA A 105 1.24 -7.64 -5.93
CA ALA A 105 -0.21 -7.60 -6.12
C ALA A 105 -0.61 -8.11 -7.52
N LEU A 106 0.11 -7.71 -8.57
CA LEU A 106 -0.11 -8.20 -9.93
C LEU A 106 0.21 -9.69 -10.06
N ILE A 107 1.29 -10.17 -9.44
CA ILE A 107 1.64 -11.60 -9.45
C ILE A 107 0.52 -12.41 -8.78
N VAL A 108 0.02 -11.96 -7.63
CA VAL A 108 -1.09 -12.61 -6.92
C VAL A 108 -2.37 -12.59 -7.78
N LEU A 109 -2.66 -11.49 -8.46
CA LEU A 109 -3.87 -11.34 -9.26
C LEU A 109 -3.83 -12.20 -10.55
N LEU A 110 -2.67 -12.29 -11.20
CA LEU A 110 -2.49 -12.99 -12.48
C LEU A 110 -2.16 -14.48 -12.32
N PHE A 111 -1.30 -14.83 -11.35
CA PHE A 111 -0.71 -16.17 -11.27
C PHE A 111 -1.25 -17.02 -10.11
N TYR A 112 -2.07 -16.49 -9.19
CA TYR A 112 -2.62 -17.30 -8.10
C TYR A 112 -3.95 -17.96 -8.52
N PRO A 113 -4.01 -19.29 -8.74
CA PRO A 113 -5.23 -20.01 -9.05
C PRO A 113 -6.04 -20.23 -7.76
N GLY A 114 -6.81 -19.23 -7.34
CA GLY A 114 -7.70 -19.30 -6.18
C GLY A 114 -8.95 -18.46 -6.39
N GLY A 115 -10.12 -18.92 -5.93
CA GLY A 115 -11.37 -18.16 -6.04
C GLY A 115 -11.32 -16.84 -5.26
N PHE A 116 -12.14 -15.84 -5.65
CA PHE A 116 -12.20 -14.50 -5.02
C PHE A 116 -12.45 -14.52 -3.51
N LEU A 117 -13.05 -15.60 -2.98
CA LEU A 117 -13.37 -15.81 -1.56
C LEU A 117 -12.62 -17.00 -0.94
N GLY A 118 -11.57 -17.51 -1.61
CA GLY A 118 -10.85 -18.68 -1.14
C GLY A 118 -9.98 -18.38 0.09
N PHE A 119 -10.47 -18.71 1.29
CA PHE A 119 -9.64 -18.78 2.49
C PHE A 119 -8.79 -20.06 2.43
N ARG A 120 -7.63 -19.98 1.78
CA ARG A 120 -6.60 -21.03 1.83
C ARG A 120 -5.33 -20.48 2.47
N PRO A 121 -5.22 -20.49 3.81
CA PRO A 121 -3.97 -20.15 4.45
C PRO A 121 -2.87 -21.11 3.97
N TRP A 122 -1.75 -20.55 3.51
CA TRP A 122 -0.62 -21.29 2.93
C TRP A 122 -0.03 -22.36 3.89
N PHE A 123 -0.32 -22.25 5.19
CA PHE A 123 0.10 -23.19 6.23
C PHE A 123 -0.73 -24.48 6.30
N ILE A 124 -1.88 -24.57 5.65
CA ILE A 124 -2.63 -25.84 5.55
C ILE A 124 -2.15 -26.58 4.30
N LYS A 125 -0.91 -27.09 4.35
CA LYS A 125 -0.62 -28.33 3.65
C LYS A 125 -1.42 -29.40 4.37
N THR A 126 -2.61 -29.71 3.86
CA THR A 126 -3.24 -30.99 4.16
C THR A 126 -2.22 -32.04 3.75
N LYS A 127 -1.56 -32.61 4.77
CA LYS A 127 -0.83 -33.86 4.66
C LYS A 127 -1.91 -34.88 4.29
N GLU A 128 -2.21 -35.03 3.00
CA GLU A 128 -2.94 -36.19 2.53
C GLU A 128 -2.06 -37.37 2.91
N ARG A 129 -2.48 -37.97 4.02
CA ARG A 129 -1.94 -39.18 4.57
C ARG A 129 -2.18 -40.23 3.49
N GLN A 130 -1.10 -40.65 2.83
CA GLN A 130 -1.03 -41.97 2.24
C GLN A 130 -1.56 -42.97 3.28
N SER A 131 -2.69 -43.59 3.00
CA SER A 131 -3.07 -44.83 3.67
C SER A 131 -4.08 -45.60 2.81
N ILE A 132 -3.49 -46.57 2.11
CA ILE A 132 -4.02 -47.87 1.65
C ILE A 132 -4.95 -47.83 0.44
#